data_AF-A0A2D5XLH5-F1
#
_entry.id   AF-A0A2D5XLH5-F1
#
_cell.length_a   1.000
_cell.length_b   1.000
_cell.length_c   1.000
_cell.angle_alpha   90.00
_cell.angle_beta   90.00
_cell.angle_gamma   90.00
#
_symmetry.space_group_name_H-M   'P 1'
#
loop_
_entity.id
_entity.type
_entity.pdbx_description
1 polymer ?
#
loop_
_entity_poly.entity_id
_entity_poly.type
_entity_poly.pdbx_seq_one_letter_code
_entity_poly.pdbx_strand_id
1 'polypeptide(L)'
;MRGLPDPESPLEIPQSLKGVVCALHHLAIVVPDLADARGLYEGVLGLAAGEVELVPDQKVRVLVLMAGEQRIELVEPAAPDSPVARFLERRGGGLHHLAWRVNDLEQ
;
A
#
# COMPACT_ATOMS: atom_id res chain seq x y z
N MET A 1 -13.37 11.29 -32.44
CA MET A 1 -12.57 11.15 -31.20
C MET A 1 -13.54 10.79 -30.08
N ARG A 2 -13.41 9.62 -29.44
CA ARG A 2 -14.27 9.26 -28.31
C ARG A 2 -13.81 10.09 -27.11
N GLY A 3 -14.68 10.93 -26.55
CA GLY A 3 -14.38 11.72 -25.37
C GLY A 3 -14.02 10.81 -24.20
N LEU A 4 -13.10 11.26 -23.34
CA LEU A 4 -12.83 10.57 -22.08
C LEU A 4 -14.14 10.49 -21.27
N PRO A 5 -14.42 9.36 -20.62
CA PRO A 5 -15.60 9.24 -19.77
C PRO A 5 -15.56 10.28 -18.64
N ASP A 6 -16.74 10.74 -18.22
CA ASP A 6 -16.91 11.63 -17.09
C ASP A 6 -16.32 10.98 -15.82
N PRO A 7 -15.36 11.61 -15.13
CA PRO A 7 -14.75 11.07 -13.91
C PRO A 7 -15.74 10.88 -12.76
N GLU A 8 -16.90 11.54 -12.79
CA GLU A 8 -17.96 11.41 -11.78
C GLU A 8 -18.98 10.33 -12.13
N SER A 9 -18.93 9.75 -13.34
CA SER A 9 -19.77 8.60 -13.68
C SER A 9 -19.30 7.38 -12.89
N PRO A 10 -20.20 6.66 -12.19
CA PRO A 10 -19.83 5.42 -11.52
C PRO A 10 -19.24 4.45 -12.55
N LEU A 11 -18.00 4.01 -12.32
CA LEU A 11 -17.47 2.89 -13.07
C LEU A 11 -18.24 1.64 -12.64
N GLU A 12 -18.92 0.99 -13.59
CA GLU A 12 -19.55 -0.29 -13.33
C GLU A 12 -18.48 -1.34 -13.02
N ILE A 13 -18.63 -2.03 -11.88
CA ILE A 13 -17.75 -3.15 -11.55
C ILE A 13 -18.04 -4.27 -12.57
N PRO A 14 -17.03 -4.77 -13.30
CA PRO A 14 -17.20 -5.89 -14.21
C PRO A 14 -17.87 -7.07 -13.51
N GLN A 15 -18.86 -7.70 -14.15
CA GLN A 15 -19.57 -8.85 -13.57
C GLN A 15 -18.62 -9.98 -13.13
N SER A 16 -17.51 -10.16 -13.85
CA SER A 16 -16.47 -11.15 -13.51
C SER A 16 -15.75 -10.88 -12.19
N LEU A 17 -15.73 -9.63 -11.71
CA LEU A 17 -15.13 -9.27 -10.42
C LEU A 17 -16.16 -9.29 -9.28
N LYS A 18 -17.46 -9.25 -9.62
CA LYS A 18 -18.53 -9.23 -8.63
C LYS A 18 -18.54 -10.55 -7.86
N GLY A 19 -18.31 -10.46 -6.55
CA GLY A 19 -18.21 -11.64 -5.70
C GLY A 19 -16.82 -12.29 -5.66
N VAL A 20 -15.83 -11.70 -6.35
CA VAL A 20 -14.42 -12.14 -6.30
C VAL A 20 -13.59 -11.10 -5.54
N VAL A 21 -13.50 -9.88 -6.08
CA VAL A 21 -12.78 -8.76 -5.45
C VAL A 21 -13.78 -7.89 -4.70
N CYS A 22 -13.53 -7.66 -3.41
CA CYS A 22 -14.43 -6.91 -2.53
C CYS A 22 -14.01 -5.45 -2.40
N ALA A 23 -12.72 -5.20 -2.19
CA ALA A 23 -12.15 -3.87 -1.98
C ALA A 23 -10.62 -3.92 -2.10
N LEU A 24 -10.00 -2.76 -2.27
CA LEU A 24 -8.57 -2.62 -1.97
C LEU A 24 -8.38 -2.84 -0.46
N HIS A 25 -7.51 -3.80 -0.09
CA HIS A 25 -7.17 -4.06 1.30
C HIS A 25 -6.10 -3.07 1.78
N HIS A 26 -4.97 -3.02 1.06
CA HIS A 26 -3.94 -2.00 1.27
C HIS A 26 -3.10 -1.82 0.01
N LEU A 27 -2.33 -0.74 -0.02
CA LEU A 27 -1.17 -0.60 -0.90
C LEU A 27 0.10 -0.53 -0.06
N ALA A 28 1.18 -1.17 -0.52
CA ALA A 28 2.46 -1.16 0.15
C ALA A 28 3.47 -0.31 -0.61
N ILE A 29 4.14 0.61 0.09
CA ILE A 29 5.19 1.47 -0.45
C ILE A 29 6.47 1.16 0.31
N VAL A 30 7.50 0.72 -0.39
CA VAL A 30 8.82 0.54 0.22
C VAL A 30 9.49 1.90 0.34
N VAL A 31 9.98 2.24 1.52
CA VAL A 31 10.69 3.48 1.82
C VAL A 31 12.07 3.17 2.43
N PRO A 32 13.08 4.03 2.19
CA PRO A 32 14.40 3.83 2.77
C PRO A 32 14.44 4.06 4.28
N ASP A 33 13.58 4.95 4.79
CA ASP A 33 13.51 5.35 6.19
C ASP A 33 12.07 5.70 6.55
N LEU A 34 11.55 5.10 7.63
CA LEU A 34 10.17 5.35 8.08
C LEU A 34 9.98 6.69 8.78
N ALA A 35 11.01 7.25 9.40
CA ALA A 35 10.91 8.53 10.09
C ALA A 35 10.76 9.69 9.10
N ASP A 36 11.57 9.70 8.04
CA ASP A 36 11.48 10.64 6.93
C ASP A 36 10.13 10.52 6.22
N ALA A 37 9.71 9.28 5.93
CA ALA A 37 8.43 9.04 5.29
C ALA A 37 7.25 9.47 6.18
N ARG A 38 7.29 9.19 7.49
CA ARG A 38 6.30 9.69 8.44
C ARG A 38 6.24 11.21 8.44
N GLY A 39 7.39 11.88 8.47
CA GLY A 39 7.48 13.35 8.41
C GLY A 39 6.73 13.92 7.21
N LEU A 40 6.84 13.27 6.05
CA LEU A 40 6.09 13.66 4.85
C LEU A 40 4.59 13.31 4.94
N TYR A 41 4.24 12.05 5.17
CA TYR A 41 2.86 11.58 5.05
C TYR A 41 1.98 12.03 6.22
N GLU A 42 2.46 11.95 7.45
CA GLU A 42 1.75 12.41 8.63
C GLU A 42 1.96 13.92 8.82
N GLY A 43 3.22 14.38 8.81
CA GLY A 43 3.55 15.76 9.15
C GLY A 43 3.14 16.80 8.09
N VAL A 44 3.32 16.49 6.81
CA VAL A 44 3.01 17.44 5.72
C VAL A 44 1.61 17.20 5.13
N LEU A 45 1.26 15.94 4.84
CA LEU A 45 -0.03 15.61 4.22
C LEU A 45 -1.17 15.43 5.25
N GLY A 46 -0.86 15.26 6.53
CA GLY A 46 -1.87 15.12 7.58
C GLY A 46 -2.57 13.76 7.60
N LEU A 47 -1.97 12.71 7.00
CA LEU A 47 -2.53 11.37 7.07
C LEU A 47 -2.43 10.83 8.49
N ALA A 48 -3.46 10.11 8.94
CA ALA A 48 -3.43 9.47 10.26
C ALA A 48 -2.43 8.30 10.21
N ALA A 49 -1.44 8.32 11.09
CA ALA A 49 -0.42 7.28 11.17
C ALA A 49 -0.55 6.48 12.46
N GLY A 50 -0.33 5.16 12.37
CA GLY A 50 -0.23 4.28 13.52
C GLY A 50 1.18 4.31 14.15
N GLU A 51 1.46 3.30 14.96
CA GLU A 51 2.81 3.02 15.44
C GLU A 51 3.62 2.23 14.41
N VAL A 52 4.95 2.28 14.52
CA VAL A 52 5.84 1.42 13.73
C VAL A 52 5.88 0.03 14.35
N GLU A 53 5.56 -0.99 13.57
CA GLU A 53 5.59 -2.39 14.00
C GLU A 53 6.73 -3.14 13.29
N LEU A 54 7.52 -3.90 14.05
CA LEU A 54 8.47 -4.85 13.50
C LEU A 54 7.74 -6.15 13.16
N VAL A 55 7.88 -6.63 11.92
CA VAL A 55 7.38 -7.93 11.46
C VAL A 55 8.60 -8.84 11.23
N PRO A 56 9.03 -9.63 12.23
CA PRO A 56 10.31 -10.33 12.20
C PRO A 56 10.40 -11.37 11.08
N ASP A 57 9.32 -12.12 10.86
CA ASP A 57 9.26 -13.19 9.84
C ASP A 57 9.46 -12.64 8.42
N GLN A 58 9.05 -11.39 8.20
CA GLN A 58 9.22 -10.70 6.92
C GLN A 58 10.45 -9.80 6.90
N LYS A 59 11.13 -9.60 8.05
CA LYS A 59 12.30 -8.74 8.21
C LYS A 59 12.03 -7.30 7.74
N VAL A 60 10.88 -6.77 8.12
CA VAL A 60 10.48 -5.39 7.78
C VAL A 60 9.93 -4.67 9.00
N ARG A 61 10.04 -3.34 9.00
CA ARG A 61 9.25 -2.44 9.83
C ARG A 61 8.11 -1.90 8.97
N VAL A 62 6.92 -1.82 9.54
CA VAL A 62 5.72 -1.34 8.85
C VAL A 62 5.13 -0.18 9.63
N LEU A 63 4.81 0.91 8.91
CA LEU A 63 3.96 1.99 9.40
C LEU A 63 2.68 2.00 8.59
N VAL A 64 1.55 1.84 9.29
CA VAL A 64 0.23 1.95 8.66
C VAL A 64 -0.23 3.40 8.68
N LEU A 65 -0.67 3.88 7.52
CA LEU A 65 -1.32 5.17 7.33
C LEU A 65 -2.76 4.96 6.88
N MET A 66 -3.66 5.84 7.32
CA MET A 66 -5.05 5.89 6.90
C MET A 66 -5.33 7.19 6.16
N ALA A 67 -5.86 7.07 4.94
CA ALA A 67 -6.37 8.16 4.13
C ALA A 67 -7.86 7.91 3.85
N GLY A 68 -8.75 8.40 4.72
CA GLY A 68 -10.15 7.97 4.69
C GLY A 68 -10.27 6.47 4.97
N GLU A 69 -10.91 5.73 4.07
CA GLU A 69 -11.04 4.27 4.17
C GLU A 69 -9.82 3.51 3.60
N GLN A 70 -8.88 4.23 2.98
CA GLN A 70 -7.75 3.62 2.29
C GLN A 70 -6.59 3.40 3.27
N ARG A 71 -6.10 2.16 3.30
CA ARG A 71 -4.95 1.74 4.08
C ARG A 71 -3.69 1.74 3.22
N ILE A 72 -2.66 2.44 3.71
CA ILE A 72 -1.34 2.51 3.09
C ILE A 72 -0.33 1.94 4.08
N GLU A 73 0.52 1.03 3.63
CA GLU A 73 1.59 0.45 4.44
C GLU A 73 2.93 0.95 3.92
N LEU A 74 3.61 1.78 4.71
CA LEU A 74 5.01 2.12 4.47
C LEU A 74 5.88 1.01 5.02
N VAL A 75 6.78 0.49 4.20
CA VAL A 75 7.57 -0.70 4.51
C VAL A 75 9.05 -0.36 4.40
N GLU A 76 9.79 -0.55 5.48
CA GLU A 76 11.24 -0.35 5.52
C GLU A 76 11.93 -1.68 5.85
N PRO A 77 13.02 -2.03 5.15
CA PRO A 77 13.78 -3.24 5.49
C PRO A 77 14.35 -3.16 6.91
N ALA A 78 14.09 -4.17 7.74
CA ALA A 78 14.63 -4.27 9.09
C ALA A 78 15.97 -5.01 9.15
N ALA A 79 16.37 -5.65 8.05
CA ALA A 79 17.63 -6.38 7.92
C ALA A 79 18.16 -6.32 6.47
N PRO A 80 19.49 -6.47 6.25
CA PRO A 80 20.08 -6.45 4.90
C PRO A 80 19.56 -7.55 3.96
N ASP A 81 19.13 -8.68 4.51
CA ASP A 81 18.58 -9.81 3.76
C ASP A 81 17.03 -9.81 3.71
N SER A 82 16.42 -8.66 4.02
CA SER A 82 14.97 -8.45 3.85
C SER A 82 14.56 -8.56 2.38
N PRO A 83 13.40 -9.17 2.06
CA PRO A 83 12.90 -9.25 0.69
C PRO A 83 12.80 -7.90 -0.02
N VAL A 84 12.49 -6.83 0.73
CA VAL A 84 12.34 -5.47 0.17
C VAL A 84 13.66 -4.69 0.10
N ALA A 85 14.75 -5.16 0.74
CA ALA A 85 16.06 -4.50 0.67
C ALA A 85 16.58 -4.45 -0.78
N ARG A 86 16.46 -5.56 -1.51
CA ARG A 86 16.84 -5.62 -2.94
C ARG A 86 15.96 -4.73 -3.82
N PHE A 87 14.68 -4.54 -3.47
CA PHE A 87 13.80 -3.63 -4.21
C PHE A 87 14.25 -2.17 -4.01
N LEU A 88 14.54 -1.81 -2.77
CA LEU A 88 15.03 -0.49 -2.39
C LEU A 88 16.36 -0.16 -3.10
N GLU A 89 17.33 -1.07 -3.12
CA GLU A 89 18.62 -0.89 -3.81
C GLU A 89 18.45 -0.61 -5.31
N ARG A 90 17.48 -1.26 -5.96
CA ARG A 90 17.28 -1.14 -7.42
C ARG A 90 16.46 0.06 -7.82
N ARG A 91 15.53 0.52 -6.98
CA ARG A 91 14.54 1.54 -7.34
C ARG A 91 14.54 2.79 -6.47
N GLY A 92 15.25 2.77 -5.34
CA GLY A 92 15.20 3.85 -4.34
C GLY A 92 13.92 3.90 -3.51
N GLY A 93 13.05 2.89 -3.65
CA GLY A 93 11.74 2.81 -3.00
C GLY A 93 10.58 2.89 -3.98
N GLY A 94 9.37 3.07 -3.46
CA GLY A 94 8.14 3.27 -4.23
C GLY A 94 7.09 2.16 -4.05
N LEU A 95 6.03 2.23 -4.87
CA LEU A 95 4.92 1.29 -4.83
C LEU A 95 5.43 -0.13 -5.09
N HIS A 96 5.18 -1.03 -4.14
CA HIS A 96 5.66 -2.41 -4.17
C HIS A 96 4.57 -3.38 -4.61
N HIS A 97 3.39 -3.30 -3.99
CA HIS A 97 2.22 -4.09 -4.39
C HIS A 97 0.91 -3.46 -3.94
N LEU A 98 -0.18 -4.00 -4.49
CA LEU A 98 -1.55 -3.80 -4.06
C LEU A 98 -2.08 -5.13 -3.54
N ALA A 99 -2.74 -5.11 -2.39
CA ALA A 99 -3.47 -6.27 -1.87
C ALA A 99 -4.96 -6.01 -1.98
N TRP A 100 -5.69 -7.01 -2.47
CA TRP A 100 -7.14 -6.95 -2.60
C TRP A 100 -7.78 -7.84 -1.55
N ARG A 101 -8.86 -7.35 -0.93
CA ARG A 101 -9.75 -8.20 -0.14
C ARG A 101 -10.60 -8.99 -1.12
N VAL A 102 -10.59 -10.31 -0.98
CA VAL A 102 -11.38 -11.26 -1.78
C VAL A 102 -12.36 -12.02 -0.88
N ASN A 103 -13.39 -12.61 -1.47
CA ASN A 103 -14.40 -13.36 -0.73
C ASN A 103 -13.89 -14.73 -0.25
N ASP A 104 -12.98 -15.34 -1.00
CA ASP A 104 -12.45 -16.67 -0.74
C ASP A 104 -10.96 -16.69 -1.10
N LEU A 105 -10.12 -17.24 -0.21
CA LEU A 105 -8.68 -17.36 -0.41
C LEU A 105 -8.28 -18.69 -1.07
N GLU A 106 -9.18 -19.67 -1.08
CA GLU A 106 -8.93 -21.04 -1.57
C GLU A 106 -9.45 -21.28 -3.00
N GLN A 107 -10.13 -20.28 -3.58
CA GLN A 107 -10.69 -20.34 -4.93
C GLN A 107 -9.65 -20.15 -6.04
#